data_AF-A0AAW0UYB5-F1
#
_entry.id   AF-A0AAW0UYB5-F1
#
_cell.length_a   1.000
_cell.length_b   1.000
_cell.length_c   1.000
_cell.angle_alpha   90.00
_cell.angle_beta   90.00
_cell.angle_gamma   90.00
#
_symmetry.space_group_name_H-M   'P 1'
#
loop_
_entity.id
_entity.type
_entity.pdbx_description
1 polymer ?
#
loop_
_entity_poly.entity_id
_entity_poly.type
_entity_poly.pdbx_seq_one_letter_code
_entity_poly.pdbx_strand_id
1 'polypeptide(L)'
;MLWEDRDVRFDITPQQMKMRSGENVIDKLDAIEDTKGNSGDRGRLIITNLRLIWHSQSMPRVSLSVGFNCIINITTKTVNSKLRGLTEALYILTKANNTRFEFIFTNLVPGTPRLFTSVMGVYKAYNSSKMYRELKLRGAIIQSKQLRILPQEQIFSRVNGVWNLSSDQGNLGTFVITNVRLVWFANMNELFNISLPYLQIASVKVRESKFGMALVVESSEASGGYVLGFRIDPVEKLHEVHKEISALYTVYSQCPVFGVEFILQDKVQNYFLHSDLDFIASNWL
;
A
#
# COMPACT_ATOMS: atom_id res chain seq x y z
N MET A 1 -11.36 -2.10 8.30
CA MET A 1 -10.35 -3.06 7.81
C MET A 1 -10.07 -2.76 6.32
N LEU A 2 -8.82 -2.87 5.87
CA LEU A 2 -8.44 -2.69 4.45
C LEU A 2 -8.55 -4.04 3.73
N TRP A 3 -9.37 -4.12 2.69
CA TRP A 3 -9.58 -5.35 1.91
C TRP A 3 -9.20 -5.19 0.45
N GLU A 4 -9.19 -3.95 -0.05
CA GLU A 4 -9.08 -3.62 -1.47
C GLU A 4 -7.81 -4.17 -2.11
N ASP A 5 -6.68 -4.20 -1.39
CA ASP A 5 -5.43 -4.78 -1.88
C ASP A 5 -5.25 -6.27 -1.51
N ARG A 6 -6.12 -6.84 -0.68
CA ARG A 6 -5.96 -8.16 -0.05
C ARG A 6 -6.95 -9.22 -0.50
N ASP A 7 -8.05 -8.83 -1.14
CA ASP A 7 -9.07 -9.74 -1.65
C ASP A 7 -9.22 -9.68 -3.17
N VAL A 8 -9.82 -10.74 -3.69
CA VAL A 8 -10.45 -10.78 -5.01
C VAL A 8 -11.96 -10.84 -4.79
N ARG A 9 -12.71 -9.93 -5.42
CA ARG A 9 -14.19 -9.89 -5.31
C ARG A 9 -14.82 -9.76 -6.69
N PHE A 10 -16.00 -10.37 -6.84
CA PHE A 10 -16.83 -10.32 -8.04
C PHE A 10 -18.13 -9.58 -7.72
N ASP A 11 -18.75 -8.99 -8.72
CA ASP A 11 -20.01 -8.24 -8.65
C ASP A 11 -20.04 -7.24 -7.49
N ILE A 12 -18.96 -6.45 -7.39
CA ILE A 12 -18.79 -5.50 -6.30
C ILE A 12 -19.88 -4.42 -6.34
N THR A 13 -20.32 -3.99 -5.16
CA THR A 13 -21.36 -2.96 -5.08
C THR A 13 -20.83 -1.59 -5.55
N PRO A 14 -21.70 -0.66 -5.99
CA PRO A 14 -21.27 0.69 -6.35
C PRO A 14 -20.49 1.40 -5.24
N GLN A 15 -20.79 1.09 -3.97
CA GLN A 15 -20.07 1.64 -2.83
C GLN A 15 -18.65 1.06 -2.71
N GLN A 16 -18.45 -0.22 -3.04
CA GLN A 16 -17.14 -0.88 -3.05
C GLN A 16 -16.28 -0.48 -4.25
N MET A 17 -16.88 0.00 -5.35
CA MET A 17 -16.18 0.55 -6.51
C MET A 17 -15.57 1.93 -6.23
N LYS A 18 -16.09 2.68 -5.27
CA LYS A 18 -15.54 3.99 -4.90
C LYS A 18 -14.13 3.81 -4.33
N MET A 19 -13.29 4.80 -4.61
CA MET A 19 -11.96 4.85 -4.02
C MET A 19 -12.09 5.07 -2.51
N ARG A 20 -11.42 4.23 -1.75
CA ARG A 20 -11.31 4.43 -0.30
C ARG A 20 -10.37 5.62 -0.03
N SER A 21 -10.39 6.17 1.19
CA SER A 21 -9.36 7.12 1.62
C SER A 21 -7.94 6.59 1.40
N GLY A 22 -7.10 7.39 0.74
CA GLY A 22 -5.74 7.04 0.34
C GLY A 22 -5.66 6.21 -0.96
N GLU A 23 -6.76 5.65 -1.45
CA GLU A 23 -6.83 5.00 -2.75
C GLU A 23 -7.02 6.05 -3.85
N ASN A 24 -6.23 5.96 -4.91
CA ASN A 24 -6.30 6.89 -6.04
C ASN A 24 -6.25 6.14 -7.37
N VAL A 25 -6.96 6.67 -8.37
CA VAL A 25 -6.91 6.12 -9.73
C VAL A 25 -5.64 6.60 -10.43
N ILE A 26 -4.85 5.64 -10.92
CA ILE A 26 -3.62 5.89 -11.66
C ILE A 26 -3.91 5.95 -13.15
N ASP A 27 -4.63 4.95 -13.66
CA ASP A 27 -5.01 4.82 -15.06
C ASP A 27 -6.44 4.32 -15.25
N LYS A 28 -7.02 4.62 -16.42
CA LYS A 28 -8.31 4.12 -16.88
C LYS A 28 -8.18 3.72 -18.35
N LEU A 29 -8.58 2.49 -18.65
CA LEU A 29 -8.51 1.91 -19.97
C LEU A 29 -9.91 1.48 -20.38
N ASP A 30 -10.41 2.11 -21.43
CA ASP A 30 -11.65 1.72 -22.09
C ASP A 30 -11.42 0.57 -23.06
N ALA A 31 -12.51 -0.08 -23.46
CA ALA A 31 -12.49 -1.16 -24.43
C ALA A 31 -11.58 -2.33 -24.02
N ILE A 32 -11.63 -2.70 -22.73
CA ILE A 32 -10.96 -3.88 -22.19
C ILE A 32 -12.00 -4.99 -22.01
N GLU A 33 -11.81 -6.10 -22.70
CA GLU A 33 -12.62 -7.32 -22.55
C GLU A 33 -12.05 -8.19 -21.43
N ASP A 34 -12.91 -8.70 -20.54
CA ASP A 34 -12.57 -9.84 -19.68
C ASP A 34 -12.81 -11.14 -20.48
N THR A 35 -11.78 -11.60 -21.19
CA THR A 35 -11.89 -12.71 -22.12
C THR A 35 -12.19 -14.04 -21.43
N LYS A 36 -11.84 -14.18 -20.14
CA LYS A 36 -12.07 -15.44 -19.40
C LYS A 36 -13.44 -15.47 -18.72
N GLY A 37 -13.83 -14.40 -18.04
CA GLY A 37 -15.07 -14.36 -17.26
C GLY A 37 -16.28 -13.88 -18.07
N ASN A 38 -16.08 -12.93 -18.99
CA ASN A 38 -17.15 -12.21 -19.69
C ASN A 38 -16.85 -12.05 -21.19
N SER A 39 -16.53 -13.17 -21.85
CA SER A 39 -16.15 -13.18 -23.27
C SER A 39 -17.22 -12.56 -24.17
N GLY A 40 -16.81 -11.62 -25.03
CA GLY A 40 -17.72 -10.87 -25.89
C GLY A 40 -18.29 -9.59 -25.28
N ASP A 41 -18.03 -9.31 -24.00
CA ASP A 41 -18.48 -8.08 -23.37
C ASP A 41 -17.36 -7.04 -23.27
N ARG A 42 -17.68 -5.82 -23.68
CA ARG A 42 -16.75 -4.70 -23.61
C ARG A 42 -16.84 -4.10 -22.22
N GLY A 43 -15.70 -3.92 -21.57
CA GLY A 43 -15.61 -3.28 -20.27
C GLY A 43 -14.59 -2.17 -20.19
N ARG A 44 -14.46 -1.64 -18.98
CA ARG A 44 -13.46 -0.66 -18.57
C ARG A 44 -12.61 -1.24 -17.46
N LEU A 45 -11.30 -1.12 -17.60
CA LEU A 45 -10.34 -1.45 -16.54
C LEU A 45 -9.85 -0.16 -15.88
N ILE A 46 -9.98 -0.10 -14.56
CA ILE A 46 -9.50 0.99 -13.70
C ILE A 46 -8.33 0.44 -12.89
N ILE A 47 -7.20 1.12 -12.98
CA ILE A 47 -5.97 0.76 -12.28
C ILE A 47 -5.80 1.78 -11.16
N THR A 48 -5.95 1.33 -9.91
CA THR A 48 -5.73 2.16 -8.72
C THR A 48 -4.34 1.89 -8.15
N ASN A 49 -3.99 2.56 -7.07
CA ASN A 49 -2.76 2.27 -6.33
C ASN A 49 -2.84 0.99 -5.47
N LEU A 50 -4.01 0.37 -5.32
CA LEU A 50 -4.22 -0.82 -4.47
C LEU A 50 -4.74 -2.04 -5.22
N ARG A 51 -5.50 -1.84 -6.29
CA ARG A 51 -6.23 -2.90 -6.99
C ARG A 51 -6.50 -2.57 -8.45
N LEU A 52 -6.88 -3.60 -9.18
CA LEU A 52 -7.53 -3.49 -10.48
C LEU A 52 -9.04 -3.63 -10.28
N ILE A 53 -9.81 -2.78 -10.96
CA ILE A 53 -11.26 -2.90 -11.03
C ILE A 53 -11.64 -3.01 -12.49
N TRP A 54 -12.32 -4.08 -12.87
CA TRP A 54 -12.95 -4.18 -14.18
C TRP A 54 -14.47 -4.14 -14.00
N HIS A 55 -15.17 -3.44 -14.88
CA HIS A 55 -16.61 -3.53 -14.97
C HIS A 55 -17.06 -3.55 -16.43
N SER A 56 -18.16 -4.24 -16.69
CA SER A 56 -18.84 -4.22 -17.97
C SER A 56 -19.32 -2.80 -18.29
N GLN A 57 -19.20 -2.42 -19.57
CA GLN A 57 -19.72 -1.15 -20.08
C GLN A 57 -21.23 -1.24 -20.35
N SER A 58 -21.71 -2.43 -20.73
CA SER A 58 -23.12 -2.68 -21.03
C SER A 58 -23.95 -2.94 -19.77
N MET A 59 -23.36 -3.59 -18.76
CA MET A 59 -24.02 -3.94 -17.51
C MET A 59 -23.07 -3.79 -16.30
N PRO A 60 -22.91 -2.56 -15.75
CA PRO A 60 -21.91 -2.27 -14.71
C PRO A 60 -21.98 -3.08 -13.42
N ARG A 61 -23.10 -3.78 -13.15
CA ARG A 61 -23.20 -4.72 -12.02
C ARG A 61 -22.20 -5.87 -12.16
N VAL A 62 -21.95 -6.31 -13.40
CA VAL A 62 -20.97 -7.33 -13.72
C VAL A 62 -19.60 -6.70 -13.63
N SER A 63 -18.89 -7.02 -12.56
CA SER A 63 -17.65 -6.35 -12.19
C SER A 63 -16.75 -7.26 -11.38
N LEU A 64 -15.48 -6.88 -11.26
CA LEU A 64 -14.51 -7.58 -10.43
C LEU A 64 -13.50 -6.59 -9.86
N SER A 65 -12.93 -6.94 -8.71
CA SER A 65 -11.85 -6.24 -8.04
C SER A 65 -10.74 -7.24 -7.73
N VAL A 66 -9.52 -6.93 -8.12
CA VAL A 66 -8.33 -7.75 -7.87
C VAL A 66 -7.30 -6.93 -7.11
N GLY A 67 -7.15 -7.22 -5.81
CA GLY A 67 -6.12 -6.59 -4.98
C GLY A 67 -4.70 -6.98 -5.40
N PHE A 68 -3.77 -6.03 -5.39
CA PHE A 68 -2.40 -6.29 -5.83
C PHE A 68 -1.65 -7.28 -4.94
N ASN A 69 -1.98 -7.38 -3.65
CA ASN A 69 -1.35 -8.37 -2.77
C ASN A 69 -1.79 -9.82 -3.07
N CYS A 70 -2.88 -10.00 -3.82
CA CYS A 70 -3.35 -11.32 -4.25
C CYS A 70 -2.61 -11.82 -5.50
N ILE A 71 -1.93 -10.95 -6.24
CA ILE A 71 -1.32 -11.29 -7.53
C ILE A 71 -0.04 -12.09 -7.30
N ILE A 72 -0.01 -13.30 -7.86
CA ILE A 72 1.18 -14.17 -7.91
C ILE A 72 2.02 -13.85 -9.15
N ASN A 73 1.37 -13.70 -10.30
CA ASN A 73 2.05 -13.56 -11.58
C ASN A 73 1.25 -12.70 -12.56
N ILE A 74 1.98 -11.92 -13.38
CA ILE A 74 1.45 -11.13 -14.49
C ILE A 74 2.29 -11.45 -15.72
N THR A 75 1.66 -11.92 -16.78
CA THR A 75 2.31 -12.27 -18.06
C THR A 75 1.43 -11.90 -19.23
N THR A 76 2.01 -11.83 -20.44
CA THR A 76 1.24 -11.76 -21.68
C THR A 76 0.99 -13.17 -22.22
N LYS A 77 -0.21 -13.43 -22.74
CA LYS A 77 -0.53 -14.68 -23.45
C LYS A 77 -1.27 -14.37 -24.74
N THR A 78 -1.03 -15.15 -25.79
CA THR A 78 -1.84 -15.15 -27.00
C THR A 78 -3.16 -15.86 -26.72
N VAL A 79 -4.29 -15.19 -26.98
CA VAL A 79 -5.65 -15.70 -26.78
C VAL A 79 -6.51 -15.42 -28.00
N ASN A 80 -7.57 -16.20 -28.18
CA ASN A 80 -8.58 -15.92 -29.19
C ASN A 80 -9.76 -15.16 -28.55
N SER A 81 -9.73 -13.84 -28.63
CA SER A 81 -10.80 -12.96 -28.15
C SER A 81 -12.02 -13.05 -29.06
N LYS A 82 -13.23 -13.04 -28.49
CA LYS A 82 -14.47 -13.04 -29.28
C LYS A 82 -14.66 -11.74 -30.06
N LEU A 83 -14.15 -10.63 -29.54
CA LEU A 83 -14.28 -9.30 -30.14
C LEU A 83 -13.09 -8.92 -31.04
N ARG A 84 -11.91 -9.54 -30.84
CA ARG A 84 -10.66 -9.16 -31.54
C ARG A 84 -10.02 -10.31 -32.34
N GLY A 85 -10.44 -11.55 -32.15
CA GLY A 85 -9.78 -12.73 -32.71
C GLY A 85 -8.46 -13.03 -32.01
N LEU A 86 -7.49 -13.59 -32.74
CA LEU A 86 -6.18 -13.95 -32.20
C LEU A 86 -5.37 -12.69 -31.82
N THR A 87 -5.08 -12.52 -30.53
CA THR A 87 -4.40 -11.33 -30.01
C THR A 87 -3.61 -11.65 -28.73
N GLU A 88 -2.64 -10.81 -28.41
CA GLU A 88 -2.03 -10.79 -27.08
C GLU A 88 -2.97 -10.18 -26.04
N ALA A 89 -3.01 -10.78 -24.85
CA ALA A 89 -3.81 -10.35 -23.71
C ALA A 89 -3.02 -10.42 -22.40
N LEU A 90 -3.42 -9.58 -21.45
CA LEU A 90 -2.86 -9.55 -20.11
C LEU A 90 -3.43 -10.73 -19.29
N TYR A 91 -2.55 -11.62 -18.86
CA TYR A 91 -2.88 -12.74 -17.98
C TYR A 91 -2.43 -12.44 -16.56
N ILE A 92 -3.34 -12.53 -15.59
CA ILE A 92 -3.07 -12.33 -14.17
C ILE A 92 -3.46 -13.58 -13.41
N LEU A 93 -2.50 -14.19 -12.70
CA LEU A 93 -2.74 -15.29 -11.77
C LEU A 93 -2.75 -14.73 -10.34
N THR A 94 -3.81 -15.04 -9.59
CA THR A 94 -3.96 -14.62 -8.20
C THR A 94 -4.14 -15.81 -7.27
N LYS A 95 -3.86 -15.60 -5.98
CA LYS A 95 -4.29 -16.47 -4.90
C LYS A 95 -4.89 -15.62 -3.79
N ALA A 96 -6.16 -15.88 -3.48
CA ALA A 96 -6.88 -15.25 -2.37
C ALA A 96 -7.60 -16.34 -1.57
N ASN A 97 -7.47 -16.32 -0.25
CA ASN A 97 -8.11 -17.28 0.66
C ASN A 97 -7.89 -18.76 0.24
N ASN A 98 -6.65 -19.11 -0.11
CA ASN A 98 -6.24 -20.40 -0.67
C ASN A 98 -6.85 -20.83 -2.02
N THR A 99 -7.71 -20.02 -2.62
CA THR A 99 -8.23 -20.25 -3.97
C THR A 99 -7.39 -19.50 -4.99
N ARG A 100 -7.12 -20.14 -6.13
CA ARG A 100 -6.45 -19.50 -7.27
C ARG A 100 -7.47 -19.03 -8.28
N PHE A 101 -7.29 -17.80 -8.76
CA PHE A 101 -8.08 -17.26 -9.86
C PHE A 101 -7.15 -16.83 -10.98
N GLU A 102 -7.66 -16.87 -12.20
CA GLU A 102 -6.95 -16.37 -13.37
C GLU A 102 -7.86 -15.37 -14.06
N PHE A 103 -7.27 -14.27 -14.52
CA PHE A 103 -7.96 -13.22 -15.26
C PHE A 103 -7.24 -12.99 -16.58
N ILE A 104 -8.01 -12.79 -17.64
CA ILE A 104 -7.49 -12.52 -18.98
C ILE A 104 -8.15 -11.26 -19.48
N PHE A 105 -7.37 -10.18 -19.58
CA PHE A 105 -7.84 -8.90 -20.09
C PHE A 105 -7.28 -8.65 -21.49
N THR A 106 -8.17 -8.53 -22.46
CA THR A 106 -7.81 -8.19 -23.83
C THR A 106 -8.10 -6.73 -24.08
N ASN A 107 -7.08 -5.98 -24.50
CA ASN A 107 -7.29 -4.64 -25.03
C ASN A 107 -7.89 -4.76 -26.44
N LEU A 108 -9.05 -4.16 -26.69
CA LEU A 108 -9.68 -4.20 -28.01
C LEU A 108 -9.07 -3.16 -28.96
N VAL A 109 -8.37 -2.16 -28.43
CA VAL A 109 -7.64 -1.17 -29.24
C VAL A 109 -6.30 -1.78 -29.68
N PRO A 110 -6.04 -1.93 -30.99
CA PRO A 110 -4.80 -2.50 -31.49
C PRO A 110 -3.62 -1.53 -31.35
N GLY A 111 -2.40 -2.09 -31.35
CA GLY A 111 -1.17 -1.31 -31.45
C GLY A 111 -0.72 -0.57 -30.18
N THR A 112 -1.42 -0.75 -29.04
CA THR A 112 -1.05 -0.08 -27.78
C THR A 112 -0.66 -1.08 -26.66
N PRO A 113 0.57 -0.98 -26.11
CA PRO A 113 0.99 -1.79 -24.97
C PRO A 113 0.50 -1.23 -23.62
N ARG A 114 -0.26 -0.12 -23.61
CA ARG A 114 -0.60 0.64 -22.40
C ARG A 114 -1.24 -0.22 -21.31
N LEU A 115 -2.10 -1.18 -21.67
CA LEU A 115 -2.67 -2.12 -20.70
C LEU A 115 -1.60 -2.83 -19.88
N PHE A 116 -0.62 -3.44 -20.54
CA PHE A 116 0.43 -4.18 -19.87
C PHE A 116 1.38 -3.23 -19.11
N THR A 117 1.81 -2.15 -19.75
CA THR A 117 2.74 -1.17 -19.15
C THR A 117 2.17 -0.54 -17.87
N SER A 118 0.91 -0.11 -17.90
CA SER A 118 0.25 0.51 -16.74
C SER A 118 0.07 -0.49 -15.60
N VAL A 119 -0.50 -1.68 -15.86
CA VAL A 119 -0.73 -2.67 -14.80
C VAL A 119 0.59 -3.15 -14.19
N MET A 120 1.57 -3.51 -15.04
CA MET A 120 2.85 -4.01 -14.56
C MET A 120 3.66 -2.94 -13.82
N GLY A 121 3.63 -1.70 -14.31
CA GLY A 121 4.29 -0.57 -13.67
C GLY A 121 3.76 -0.29 -12.26
N VAL A 122 2.43 -0.22 -12.11
CA VAL A 122 1.80 -0.04 -10.81
C VAL A 122 2.03 -1.23 -9.89
N TYR A 123 1.94 -2.46 -10.40
CA TYR A 123 2.21 -3.67 -9.60
C TYR A 123 3.65 -3.70 -9.06
N LYS A 124 4.64 -3.30 -9.86
CA LYS A 124 6.03 -3.15 -9.40
C LYS A 124 6.15 -2.08 -8.31
N ALA A 125 5.53 -0.92 -8.51
CA ALA A 125 5.51 0.16 -7.51
C ALA A 125 4.87 -0.32 -6.19
N TYR A 126 3.74 -1.03 -6.26
CA TYR A 126 3.06 -1.63 -5.12
C TYR A 126 3.98 -2.60 -4.35
N ASN A 127 4.68 -3.51 -5.05
CA ASN A 127 5.58 -4.46 -4.40
C ASN A 127 6.82 -3.81 -3.77
N SER A 128 7.37 -2.78 -4.41
CA SER A 128 8.56 -2.09 -3.92
C SER A 128 8.30 -1.25 -2.65
N SER A 129 7.05 -0.87 -2.38
CA SER A 129 6.66 0.00 -1.27
C SER A 129 6.03 -0.73 -0.09
N LYS A 130 6.23 -2.05 0.04
CA LYS A 130 5.65 -2.87 1.13
C LYS A 130 5.93 -2.33 2.54
N MET A 131 7.05 -1.65 2.77
CA MET A 131 7.42 -1.08 4.08
C MET A 131 6.43 -0.01 4.60
N TYR A 132 5.58 0.56 3.74
CA TYR A 132 4.48 1.44 4.15
C TYR A 132 3.29 0.70 4.76
N ARG A 133 3.17 -0.60 4.50
CA ARG A 133 1.93 -1.36 4.71
C ARG A 133 2.12 -2.65 5.49
N GLU A 134 3.34 -3.19 5.52
CA GLU A 134 3.68 -4.46 6.17
C GLU A 134 4.53 -4.24 7.42
N LEU A 135 4.16 -4.91 8.51
CA LEU A 135 4.97 -5.00 9.72
C LEU A 135 6.25 -5.77 9.40
N LYS A 136 7.41 -5.22 9.79
CA LYS A 136 8.70 -5.88 9.62
C LYS A 136 9.42 -6.03 10.95
N LEU A 137 9.76 -7.26 11.29
CA LEU A 137 10.68 -7.59 12.37
C LEU A 137 12.06 -7.87 11.78
N ARG A 138 13.11 -7.38 12.46
CA ARG A 138 14.52 -7.61 12.08
C ARG A 138 14.82 -7.26 10.62
N GLY A 139 14.34 -6.10 10.18
CA GLY A 139 14.56 -5.60 8.82
C GLY A 139 15.90 -4.88 8.67
N ALA A 140 16.45 -4.85 7.45
CA ALA A 140 17.59 -3.98 7.11
C ALA A 140 17.12 -2.53 6.91
N ILE A 141 16.67 -1.90 7.99
CA ILE A 141 16.06 -0.55 7.98
C ILE A 141 16.93 0.52 8.64
N ILE A 142 17.93 0.12 9.41
CA ILE A 142 18.87 1.02 10.08
C ILE A 142 20.22 0.92 9.38
N GLN A 143 20.85 2.07 9.14
CA GLN A 143 22.21 2.19 8.64
C GLN A 143 22.92 3.27 9.45
N SER A 144 24.06 2.92 10.05
CA SER A 144 24.87 3.86 10.86
C SER A 144 24.05 4.57 11.94
N LYS A 145 23.25 3.83 12.73
CA LYS A 145 22.33 4.37 13.76
C LYS A 145 21.24 5.31 13.24
N GLN A 146 21.01 5.38 11.94
CA GLN A 146 19.97 6.20 11.33
C GLN A 146 18.94 5.34 10.59
N LEU A 147 17.68 5.74 10.67
CA LEU A 147 16.61 5.12 9.90
C LEU A 147 16.79 5.44 8.42
N ARG A 148 16.77 4.41 7.57
CA ARG A 148 16.63 4.57 6.13
C ARG A 148 15.20 4.98 5.82
N ILE A 149 15.01 6.27 5.55
CA ILE A 149 13.71 6.87 5.25
C ILE A 149 13.14 6.36 3.92
N LEU A 150 11.83 6.15 3.89
CA LEU A 150 11.07 5.89 2.66
C LEU A 150 10.78 7.22 1.91
N PRO A 151 10.45 7.19 0.61
CA PRO A 151 10.31 8.41 -0.20
C PRO A 151 9.39 9.50 0.39
N GLN A 152 8.23 9.09 0.89
CA GLN A 152 7.20 9.94 1.52
C GLN A 152 7.26 9.94 3.06
N GLU A 153 8.33 9.43 3.66
CA GLU A 153 8.49 9.32 5.11
C GLU A 153 9.21 10.54 5.70
N GLN A 154 8.62 11.13 6.72
CA GLN A 154 9.17 12.23 7.49
C GLN A 154 9.26 11.83 8.96
N ILE A 155 10.42 12.09 9.57
CA ILE A 155 10.65 11.83 10.99
C ILE A 155 10.10 13.02 11.79
N PHE A 156 9.18 12.74 12.73
CA PHE A 156 8.69 13.73 13.69
C PHE A 156 9.58 13.77 14.93
N SER A 157 9.82 12.61 15.53
CA SER A 157 10.52 12.52 16.81
C SER A 157 11.46 11.33 16.86
N ARG A 158 12.56 11.51 17.60
CA ARG A 158 13.47 10.44 18.02
C ARG A 158 13.49 10.38 19.54
N VAL A 159 13.19 9.22 20.10
CA VAL A 159 13.15 9.01 21.55
C VAL A 159 14.17 7.96 21.92
N ASN A 160 15.23 8.38 22.59
CA ASN A 160 16.26 7.48 23.10
C ASN A 160 15.80 6.86 24.44
N GLY A 161 16.46 5.79 24.85
CA GLY A 161 16.22 5.21 26.18
C GLY A 161 14.95 4.35 26.27
N VAL A 162 14.44 3.89 25.14
CA VAL A 162 13.19 3.12 25.06
C VAL A 162 13.50 1.64 25.23
N TRP A 163 13.06 1.06 26.34
CA TRP A 163 13.22 -0.36 26.59
C TRP A 163 12.12 -1.16 25.91
N ASN A 164 12.50 -2.14 25.10
CA ASN A 164 11.57 -3.16 24.63
C ASN A 164 11.40 -4.25 25.70
N LEU A 165 10.15 -4.55 26.05
CA LEU A 165 9.75 -5.49 27.10
C LEU A 165 9.32 -6.86 26.55
N SER A 166 9.59 -7.14 25.27
CA SER A 166 9.21 -8.39 24.61
C SER A 166 10.13 -9.57 24.96
N SER A 167 11.26 -9.32 25.63
CA SER A 167 12.25 -10.33 26.06
C SER A 167 12.49 -10.30 27.57
N ASP A 168 12.94 -11.42 28.14
CA ASP A 168 13.18 -11.57 29.58
C ASP A 168 14.26 -10.61 30.11
N GLN A 169 15.27 -10.37 29.28
CA GLN A 169 16.23 -9.28 29.43
C GLN A 169 15.77 -8.18 28.48
N GLY A 170 15.18 -7.11 29.00
CA GLY A 170 14.72 -5.98 28.18
C GLY A 170 15.86 -5.43 27.32
N ASN A 171 15.55 -4.93 26.13
CA ASN A 171 16.56 -4.35 25.24
C ASN A 171 16.43 -2.83 25.22
N LEU A 172 17.52 -2.12 25.51
CA LEU A 172 17.57 -0.67 25.39
C LEU A 172 17.70 -0.26 23.92
N GLY A 173 16.81 0.62 23.48
CA GLY A 173 16.77 1.06 22.09
C GLY A 173 16.30 2.49 21.92
N THR A 174 15.99 2.79 20.66
CA THR A 174 15.58 4.11 20.21
C THR A 174 14.31 3.97 19.39
N PHE A 175 13.32 4.81 19.69
CA PHE A 175 12.18 5.02 18.80
C PHE A 175 12.51 6.08 17.75
N VAL A 176 12.01 5.83 16.54
CA VAL A 176 11.86 6.83 15.48
C VAL A 176 10.39 6.85 15.11
N ILE A 177 9.74 7.98 15.39
CA ILE A 177 8.32 8.22 15.15
C ILE A 177 8.22 9.02 13.84
N THR A 178 7.47 8.51 12.88
CA THR A 178 7.35 9.10 11.54
C THR A 178 5.89 9.34 11.17
N ASN A 179 5.64 9.97 10.02
CA ASN A 179 4.28 10.13 9.50
C ASN A 179 3.62 8.80 9.03
N VAL A 180 4.37 7.73 8.79
CA VAL A 180 3.81 6.48 8.20
C VAL A 180 3.97 5.24 9.08
N ARG A 181 4.97 5.22 9.97
CA ARG A 181 5.28 4.06 10.81
C ARG A 181 6.00 4.43 12.10
N LEU A 182 5.86 3.58 13.11
CA LEU A 182 6.66 3.57 14.32
C LEU A 182 7.83 2.59 14.14
N VAL A 183 9.06 3.06 14.31
CA VAL A 183 10.25 2.21 14.27
C VAL A 183 10.91 2.17 15.64
N TRP A 184 11.31 0.99 16.07
CA TRP A 184 12.18 0.78 17.23
C TRP A 184 13.39 -0.06 16.82
N PHE A 185 14.57 0.26 17.33
CA PHE A 185 15.76 -0.59 17.17
C PHE A 185 16.61 -0.59 18.44
N ALA A 186 17.24 -1.72 18.74
CA ALA A 186 18.14 -1.84 19.88
C ALA A 186 19.47 -1.12 19.62
N ASN A 187 20.00 -0.47 20.66
CA ASN A 187 21.23 0.32 20.53
C ASN A 187 22.47 -0.56 20.37
N MET A 188 22.52 -1.72 21.04
CA MET A 188 23.64 -2.66 20.96
C MET A 188 23.61 -3.51 19.69
N ASN A 189 22.42 -3.81 19.16
CA ASN A 189 22.24 -4.62 17.96
C ASN A 189 21.11 -4.08 17.09
N GLU A 190 21.49 -3.31 16.07
CA GLU A 190 20.53 -2.67 15.15
C GLU A 190 19.70 -3.66 14.34
N LEU A 191 20.15 -4.91 14.18
CA LEU A 191 19.38 -5.97 13.53
C LEU A 191 18.17 -6.40 14.38
N PHE A 192 18.20 -6.10 15.68
CA PHE A 192 17.03 -6.27 16.54
C PHE A 192 16.18 -4.99 16.48
N ASN A 193 15.28 -4.96 15.50
CA ASN A 193 14.40 -3.83 15.23
C ASN A 193 12.99 -4.26 14.85
N ILE A 194 12.07 -3.31 14.95
CA ILE A 194 10.67 -3.41 14.62
C ILE A 194 10.29 -2.18 13.80
N SER A 195 9.68 -2.38 12.64
CA SER A 195 9.04 -1.34 11.83
C SER A 195 7.56 -1.66 11.75
N LEU A 196 6.74 -0.86 12.41
CA LEU A 196 5.30 -1.03 12.52
C LEU A 196 4.55 0.14 11.84
N PRO A 197 4.05 -0.05 10.62
CA PRO A 197 3.21 0.94 9.95
C PRO A 197 1.94 1.23 10.73
N TYR A 198 1.49 2.49 10.72
CA TYR A 198 0.23 2.88 11.37
C TYR A 198 -0.97 2.10 10.82
N LEU A 199 -0.90 1.69 9.55
CA LEU A 199 -1.90 0.82 8.92
C LEU A 199 -2.10 -0.52 9.65
N GLN A 200 -1.05 -1.01 10.32
CA GLN A 200 -1.05 -2.30 11.02
C GLN A 200 -1.26 -2.15 12.52
N ILE A 201 -1.43 -0.94 13.05
CA ILE A 201 -1.73 -0.75 14.47
C ILE A 201 -3.22 -1.02 14.71
N ALA A 202 -3.51 -1.87 15.70
CA ALA A 202 -4.85 -2.09 16.21
C ALA A 202 -5.15 -1.16 17.38
N SER A 203 -4.22 -1.00 18.32
CA SER A 203 -4.38 -0.08 19.45
C SER A 203 -3.05 0.40 20.03
N VAL A 204 -3.09 1.59 20.64
CA VAL A 204 -1.95 2.20 21.35
C VAL A 204 -2.45 2.61 22.74
N LYS A 205 -1.93 1.97 23.78
CA LYS A 205 -2.39 2.13 25.16
C LYS A 205 -1.22 2.29 26.11
N VAL A 206 -1.45 2.91 27.26
CA VAL A 206 -0.53 2.82 28.40
C VAL A 206 -1.12 1.81 29.39
N ARG A 207 -0.33 0.84 29.83
CA ARG A 207 -0.74 -0.17 30.81
C ARG A 207 0.33 -0.37 31.87
N GLU A 208 -0.09 -0.78 33.05
CA GLU A 208 0.82 -1.23 34.10
C GLU A 208 1.45 -2.58 33.71
N SER A 209 2.73 -2.75 34.01
CA SER A 209 3.49 -3.97 33.78
C SER A 209 4.34 -4.32 35.00
N LYS A 210 4.94 -5.51 35.02
CA LYS A 210 5.89 -5.91 36.07
C LYS A 210 7.11 -4.98 36.22
N PHE A 211 7.35 -4.12 35.22
CA PHE A 211 8.46 -3.18 35.19
C PHE A 211 8.02 -1.71 35.32
N GLY A 212 6.78 -1.46 35.75
CA GLY A 212 6.16 -0.13 35.80
C GLY A 212 5.25 0.15 34.61
N MET A 213 4.85 1.41 34.44
CA MET A 213 3.99 1.84 33.34
C MET A 213 4.71 1.66 31.98
N ALA A 214 3.99 1.12 31.01
CA ALA A 214 4.52 0.81 29.69
C ALA A 214 3.57 1.23 28.56
N LEU A 215 4.14 1.66 27.45
CA LEU A 215 3.45 1.85 26.18
C LEU A 215 3.23 0.46 25.57
N VAL A 216 1.98 0.11 25.30
CA VAL A 216 1.59 -1.12 24.64
C VAL A 216 1.02 -0.78 23.28
N VAL A 217 1.69 -1.27 22.23
CA VAL A 217 1.24 -1.15 20.84
C VAL A 217 0.85 -2.53 20.34
N GLU A 218 -0.43 -2.69 20.03
CA GLU A 218 -1.00 -3.94 19.50
C GLU A 218 -1.07 -3.82 17.98
N SER A 219 -0.55 -4.81 17.26
CA SER A 219 -0.72 -4.90 15.81
C SER A 219 -2.02 -5.61 15.44
N SER A 220 -2.50 -5.41 14.22
CA SER A 220 -3.70 -6.08 13.72
C SER A 220 -3.53 -7.59 13.64
N GLU A 221 -4.64 -8.33 13.75
CA GLU A 221 -4.66 -9.78 13.53
C GLU A 221 -4.11 -10.18 12.16
N ALA A 222 -4.38 -9.36 11.14
CA ALA A 222 -3.87 -9.56 9.78
C ALA A 222 -2.34 -9.39 9.66
N SER A 223 -1.69 -8.81 10.66
CA SER A 223 -0.24 -8.70 10.79
C SER A 223 0.35 -9.63 11.86
N GLY A 224 -0.45 -10.53 12.44
CA GLY A 224 0.00 -11.52 13.42
C GLY A 224 -0.33 -11.22 14.88
N GLY A 225 -1.09 -10.15 15.19
CA GLY A 225 -1.61 -9.91 16.55
C GLY A 225 -0.53 -9.65 17.61
N TYR A 226 0.64 -9.14 17.21
CA TYR A 226 1.74 -8.84 18.13
C TYR A 226 1.35 -7.81 19.19
N VAL A 227 1.74 -8.07 20.44
CA VAL A 227 1.64 -7.14 21.56
C VAL A 227 3.04 -6.65 21.91
N LEU A 228 3.33 -5.39 21.62
CA LEU A 228 4.65 -4.79 21.81
C LEU A 228 4.64 -3.86 23.01
N GLY A 229 5.36 -4.22 24.07
CA GLY A 229 5.50 -3.41 25.29
C GLY A 229 6.81 -2.61 25.30
N PHE A 230 6.72 -1.33 25.66
CA PHE A 230 7.87 -0.44 25.75
C PHE A 230 7.85 0.38 27.04
N ARG A 231 8.96 0.38 27.78
CA ARG A 231 9.15 1.29 28.92
C ARG A 231 9.91 2.53 28.48
N ILE A 232 9.44 3.69 28.92
CA ILE A 232 10.04 5.00 28.65
C ILE A 232 10.09 5.74 29.98
N ASP A 233 11.28 6.20 30.36
CA ASP A 233 11.49 6.95 31.59
C ASP A 233 11.87 8.41 31.23
N PRO A 234 11.38 9.41 31.98
CA PRO A 234 10.40 9.28 33.07
C PRO A 234 8.95 9.11 32.52
N VAL A 235 7.99 8.84 33.40
CA VAL A 235 6.60 8.53 33.03
C VAL A 235 5.91 9.68 32.30
N GLU A 236 6.30 10.92 32.55
CA GLU A 236 5.79 12.08 31.81
C GLU A 236 6.15 11.96 30.32
N LYS A 237 7.37 11.50 30.02
CA LYS A 237 7.81 11.29 28.64
C LYS A 237 7.06 10.14 27.97
N LEU A 238 6.74 9.10 28.71
CA LEU A 238 5.88 8.01 28.24
C LEU A 238 4.51 8.54 27.78
N HIS A 239 3.88 9.42 28.56
CA HIS A 239 2.59 10.00 28.20
C HIS A 239 2.67 10.97 27.01
N GLU A 240 3.74 11.76 26.89
CA GLU A 240 3.99 12.59 25.70
C GLU A 240 4.09 11.74 24.43
N VAL A 241 4.89 10.67 24.46
CA VAL A 241 5.10 9.76 23.33
C VAL A 241 3.81 9.03 22.98
N HIS A 242 3.03 8.57 23.99
CA HIS A 242 1.72 7.97 23.76
C HIS A 242 0.76 8.93 23.04
N LYS A 243 0.70 10.20 23.48
CA LYS A 243 -0.14 11.23 22.86
C LYS A 243 0.27 11.50 21.41
N GLU A 244 1.57 11.64 21.15
CA GLU A 244 2.12 11.87 19.81
C GLU A 244 1.78 10.71 18.86
N ILE A 245 2.07 9.47 19.25
CA ILE A 245 1.79 8.29 18.44
C ILE A 245 0.29 8.15 18.20
N SER A 246 -0.55 8.40 19.21
CA SER A 246 -2.01 8.32 19.08
C SER A 246 -2.57 9.37 18.12
N ALA A 247 -2.03 10.60 18.16
CA ALA A 247 -2.42 11.66 17.24
C ALA A 247 -2.03 11.33 15.80
N LEU A 248 -0.79 10.90 15.57
CA LEU A 248 -0.30 10.50 14.25
C LEU A 248 -1.08 9.30 13.69
N TYR A 249 -1.34 8.29 14.52
CA TYR A 249 -2.18 7.14 14.14
C TYR A 249 -3.60 7.57 13.73
N THR A 250 -4.20 8.51 14.47
CA THR A 250 -5.54 9.04 14.16
C THR A 250 -5.55 9.78 12.83
N VAL A 251 -4.58 10.68 12.60
CA VAL A 251 -4.46 11.45 11.35
C VAL A 251 -4.19 10.52 10.18
N TYR A 252 -3.25 9.58 10.32
CA TYR A 252 -2.92 8.60 9.27
C TYR A 252 -4.15 7.75 8.89
N SER A 253 -4.99 7.38 9.86
CA SER A 253 -6.18 6.56 9.60
C SER A 253 -7.24 7.26 8.74
N GLN A 254 -7.26 8.59 8.70
CA GLN A 254 -8.21 9.35 7.88
C GLN A 254 -7.82 9.32 6.40
N CYS A 255 -6.53 9.44 6.08
CA CYS A 255 -6.01 9.38 4.72
C CYS A 255 -4.66 8.63 4.68
N PRO A 256 -4.69 7.29 4.62
CA PRO A 256 -3.48 6.47 4.68
C PRO A 256 -2.54 6.70 3.50
N VAL A 257 -1.25 6.78 3.79
CA VAL A 257 -0.19 6.85 2.78
C VAL A 257 0.29 5.44 2.44
N PHE A 258 -0.13 4.91 1.28
CA PHE A 258 0.21 3.55 0.87
C PHE A 258 1.61 3.43 0.22
N GLY A 259 2.27 4.54 -0.14
CA GLY A 259 3.63 4.54 -0.71
C GLY A 259 3.74 4.07 -2.16
N VAL A 260 2.61 3.88 -2.86
CA VAL A 260 2.59 3.44 -4.26
C VAL A 260 2.64 4.65 -5.17
N GLU A 261 3.83 4.91 -5.71
CA GLU A 261 4.08 6.03 -6.63
C GLU A 261 4.29 5.49 -8.05
N PHE A 262 3.45 5.92 -8.98
CA PHE A 262 3.61 5.60 -10.39
C PHE A 262 3.04 6.72 -11.25
N ILE A 263 3.83 7.19 -12.21
CA ILE A 263 3.45 8.24 -13.15
C ILE A 263 3.49 7.64 -14.55
N LEU A 264 2.38 7.75 -15.28
CA LEU A 264 2.28 7.34 -16.68
C LEU A 264 3.09 8.31 -17.55
N GLN A 265 3.91 7.77 -18.47
CA GLN A 265 4.75 8.59 -19.37
C GLN A 265 3.92 9.61 -20.19
N ASP A 266 2.71 9.27 -20.62
CA ASP A 266 1.81 10.20 -21.34
C ASP A 266 1.37 11.40 -20.48
N LYS A 267 1.34 11.26 -19.15
CA LYS A 267 1.05 12.39 -18.23
C LYS A 267 2.27 13.26 -18.01
N VAL A 268 3.48 12.69 -18.02
CA VAL A 268 4.73 13.45 -17.87
C VAL A 268 4.85 14.51 -18.98
N GLN A 269 4.49 14.16 -20.21
CA GLN A 269 4.52 15.08 -21.35
C GLN A 269 3.53 16.24 -21.20
N ASN A 270 2.33 15.98 -20.64
CA ASN A 270 1.35 17.04 -20.35
C ASN A 270 1.75 17.93 -19.16
N TYR A 271 2.43 17.38 -18.15
CA TYR A 271 2.99 18.17 -17.03
C TYR A 271 4.08 19.13 -17.52
N PHE A 272 4.99 18.67 -18.38
CA PHE A 272 6.01 19.53 -18.97
C PHE A 272 5.43 20.59 -19.91
N LEU A 273 4.42 20.23 -20.72
CA LEU A 273 3.73 21.19 -21.58
C LEU A 273 2.96 22.27 -20.79
N HIS A 274 2.35 21.92 -19.65
CA HIS A 274 1.66 22.91 -18.80
C HIS A 274 2.65 23.76 -17.99
N SER A 275 3.77 23.20 -17.50
CA SER A 275 4.79 24.01 -16.83
C SER A 275 5.48 25.00 -17.76
N ASP A 276 5.66 24.64 -19.04
CA ASP A 276 6.24 25.54 -20.04
C ASP A 276 5.25 26.64 -20.46
N LEU A 277 3.94 26.36 -20.49
CA LEU A 277 2.90 27.37 -20.75
C LEU A 277 2.76 28.36 -19.58
N ASP A 278 2.86 27.91 -18.33
CA ASP A 278 2.84 28.79 -17.16
C ASP A 278 4.13 29.65 -17.06
N PHE A 279 5.27 29.14 -17.55
CA PHE A 279 6.53 29.90 -17.65
C PHE A 279 6.51 30.94 -18.79
N ILE A 280 5.77 30.68 -19.87
CA ILE A 280 5.59 31.65 -20.96
C ILE A 280 4.55 32.72 -20.58
N ALA A 281 3.48 32.34 -19.88
CA ALA A 281 2.42 33.27 -19.45
C ALA A 281 2.86 34.25 -18.36
N SER A 282 3.88 33.91 -17.56
CA SER A 282 4.43 34.77 -16.50
C SER A 282 5.51 35.74 -16.97
N ASN A 283 5.90 35.69 -18.26
CA ASN A 283 6.88 36.62 -18.86
C ASN A 283 6.25 37.65 -19.81
N TRP A 284 4.92 37.79 -19.81
CA TRP A 284 4.18 38.77 -20.64
C TRP A 284 3.08 39.53 -19.88
N LEU A 285 3.28 39.78 -18.57
CA LEU A 285 2.54 40.79 -17.79
C LEU A 285 3.49 41.60 -16.93
#